data_AF-A0A1A0MQ81-F1
#
_entry.id   AF-A0A1A0MQ81-F1
#
_cell.length_a   1.000
_cell.length_b   1.000
_cell.length_c   1.000
_cell.angle_alpha   90.00
_cell.angle_beta   90.00
_cell.angle_gamma   90.00
#
_symmetry.space_group_name_H-M   'P 1'
#
loop_
_entity.id
_entity.type
_entity.pdbx_description
1 polymer ?
#
loop_
_entity_poly.entity_id
_entity_poly.type
_entity_poly.pdbx_seq_one_letter_code
_entity_poly.pdbx_strand_id
1 'polypeptide(L)'
;MTALMTVDFRGDAIAVSSNPFWLLWPKGQTYHRHAPDFFIRRRDGSALVVDVKPADRLREKDRLQHQRTRDVCRELDWEYEEFTTIDKTAERNLRLLCAYHHPRFAPSAEARSAITICVNRSGRNGVQFGELIDNASDRAEFDENHLICSTYHMIWNREIHVDLARPLTWTTVITS
;
A
#
# COMPACT_ATOMS: atom_id res chain seq x y z
N MET A 1 -3.67 10.05 -5.33
CA MET A 1 -2.72 9.81 -4.20
C MET A 1 -2.98 8.46 -3.55
N THR A 2 -4.21 8.15 -3.14
CA THR A 2 -4.57 6.93 -2.42
C THR A 2 -4.23 5.62 -3.13
N ALA A 3 -4.42 5.55 -4.46
CA ALA A 3 -4.05 4.38 -5.26
C ALA A 3 -2.53 4.10 -5.19
N LEU A 4 -1.70 5.11 -5.44
CA LEU A 4 -0.24 4.96 -5.43
C LEU A 4 0.29 4.57 -4.04
N MET A 5 -0.26 5.18 -2.98
CA MET A 5 0.06 4.84 -1.59
C MET A 5 -0.30 3.38 -1.27
N THR A 6 -1.42 2.88 -1.78
CA THR A 6 -1.83 1.49 -1.59
C THR A 6 -0.91 0.52 -2.33
N VAL A 7 -0.56 0.85 -3.58
CA VAL A 7 0.40 0.08 -4.39
C VAL A 7 1.77 0.02 -3.71
N ASP A 8 2.28 1.16 -3.24
CA ASP A 8 3.57 1.23 -2.56
C ASP A 8 3.57 0.42 -1.26
N PHE A 9 2.48 0.52 -0.48
CA PHE A 9 2.31 -0.28 0.75
C PHE A 9 2.24 -1.79 0.49
N ARG A 10 1.61 -2.26 -0.61
CA ARG A 10 1.64 -3.68 -0.99
C ARG A 10 3.07 -4.16 -1.25
N GLY A 11 3.90 -3.26 -1.78
CA GLY A 11 5.34 -3.34 -1.99
C GLY A 11 5.82 -4.57 -2.77
N ASP A 12 4.96 -5.04 -3.66
CA ASP A 12 5.26 -5.88 -4.81
C ASP A 12 5.77 -5.04 -6.00
N ALA A 13 5.45 -3.74 -6.05
CA ALA A 13 5.88 -2.81 -7.08
C ALA A 13 7.41 -2.52 -7.04
N ILE A 14 8.05 -2.54 -8.21
CA ILE A 14 9.46 -2.14 -8.39
C ILE A 14 9.61 -0.91 -9.30
N ALA A 15 8.61 -0.63 -10.13
CA ALA A 15 8.54 0.58 -10.95
C ALA A 15 7.09 0.95 -11.22
N VAL A 16 6.80 2.25 -11.24
CA VAL A 16 5.47 2.79 -11.53
C VAL A 16 5.59 3.89 -12.58
N SER A 17 4.74 3.85 -13.59
CA SER A 17 4.63 4.89 -14.62
C SER A 17 3.20 5.42 -14.65
N SER A 18 3.04 6.74 -14.52
CA SER A 18 1.74 7.41 -14.62
C SER A 18 1.40 7.74 -16.08
N ASN A 19 0.15 7.53 -16.49
CA ASN A 19 -0.30 7.76 -17.89
C ASN A 19 0.68 7.15 -18.92
N PRO A 20 0.96 5.84 -18.82
CA PRO A 20 2.15 5.21 -19.41
C PRO A 20 2.08 5.08 -20.93
N PHE A 21 0.87 4.97 -21.50
CA PHE A 21 0.63 4.79 -22.92
C PHE A 21 -0.81 5.14 -23.29
N TRP A 22 -1.09 5.22 -24.60
CA TRP A 22 -2.43 5.37 -25.14
C TRP A 22 -2.89 4.08 -25.82
N LEU A 23 -4.06 3.58 -25.42
CA LEU A 23 -4.82 2.57 -26.14
C LEU A 23 -5.76 3.26 -27.13
N LEU A 24 -5.70 2.86 -28.39
CA LEU A 24 -6.47 3.44 -29.49
C LEU A 24 -7.35 2.36 -30.12
N TRP A 25 -8.67 2.56 -30.09
CA TRP A 25 -9.62 1.69 -30.77
C TRP A 25 -10.28 2.43 -31.93
N PRO A 26 -10.23 1.89 -33.16
CA PRO A 26 -10.89 2.50 -34.32
C PRO A 26 -12.40 2.69 -34.10
N LYS A 27 -12.92 3.86 -34.53
CA LYS A 27 -14.35 4.20 -34.55
C LYS A 27 -14.65 5.06 -35.78
N GLY A 28 -14.84 4.41 -36.92
CA GLY A 28 -15.01 5.07 -38.22
C GLY A 28 -13.75 5.84 -38.60
N GLN A 29 -13.88 7.15 -38.87
CA GLN A 29 -12.76 8.05 -39.15
C GLN A 29 -12.05 8.59 -37.88
N THR A 30 -12.53 8.21 -36.70
CA THR A 30 -11.98 8.66 -35.41
C THR A 30 -11.48 7.48 -34.57
N TYR A 31 -10.85 7.77 -33.43
CA TYR A 31 -10.45 6.75 -32.47
C TYR A 31 -11.07 7.04 -31.10
N HIS A 32 -11.51 5.98 -30.42
CA HIS A 32 -11.66 6.03 -28.98
C HIS A 32 -10.28 5.85 -28.35
N ARG A 33 -9.87 6.74 -27.46
CA ARG A 33 -8.56 6.67 -26.80
C ARG A 33 -8.69 6.58 -25.29
N HIS A 34 -7.82 5.81 -24.66
CA HIS A 34 -7.68 5.73 -23.21
C HIS A 34 -6.21 5.69 -22.82
N ALA A 35 -5.85 6.40 -21.76
CA ALA A 35 -4.57 6.25 -21.10
C ALA A 35 -4.83 5.73 -19.68
N PRO A 36 -4.33 4.54 -19.32
CA PRO A 36 -4.46 4.06 -17.96
C PRO A 36 -3.77 4.97 -16.95
N ASP A 37 -4.27 5.04 -15.72
CA ASP A 37 -3.68 5.92 -14.72
C ASP A 37 -2.27 5.45 -14.34
N PHE A 38 -2.06 4.13 -14.16
CA PHE A 38 -0.76 3.57 -13.82
C PHE A 38 -0.45 2.27 -14.58
N PHE A 39 0.83 2.09 -14.89
CA PHE A 39 1.45 0.80 -15.18
C PHE A 39 2.49 0.50 -14.11
N ILE A 40 2.39 -0.70 -13.53
CA ILE A 40 3.23 -1.15 -12.42
C ILE A 40 3.97 -2.40 -12.88
N ARG A 41 5.29 -2.37 -12.76
CA ARG A 41 6.10 -3.59 -12.85
C ARG A 41 6.24 -4.16 -11.44
N ARG A 42 5.91 -5.43 -11.26
CA ARG A 42 6.05 -6.15 -9.99
C ARG A 42 7.37 -6.91 -9.92
N ARG A 43 7.77 -7.26 -8.70
CA ARG A 43 9.02 -7.97 -8.38
C ARG A 43 9.12 -9.36 -9.02
N ASP A 44 8.00 -10.05 -9.20
CA ASP A 44 7.91 -11.34 -9.88
C ASP A 44 8.03 -11.23 -11.42
N GLY A 45 8.15 -10.01 -11.95
CA GLY A 45 8.22 -9.74 -13.38
C GLY A 45 6.85 -9.52 -14.03
N SER A 46 5.73 -9.75 -13.33
CA SER A 46 4.38 -9.47 -13.86
C SER A 46 4.11 -7.97 -14.00
N ALA A 47 3.12 -7.62 -14.82
CA ALA A 47 2.68 -6.25 -15.01
C ALA A 47 1.24 -6.07 -14.54
N LEU A 48 0.99 -4.94 -13.87
CA LEU A 48 -0.35 -4.53 -13.45
C LEU A 48 -0.67 -3.17 -14.08
N VAL A 49 -1.80 -3.09 -14.78
CA VAL A 49 -2.40 -1.83 -15.23
C VAL A 49 -3.51 -1.44 -14.26
N VAL A 50 -3.51 -0.17 -13.81
CA VAL A 50 -4.50 0.35 -12.87
C VAL A 50 -5.22 1.54 -13.47
N ASP A 51 -6.56 1.49 -13.45
CA ASP A 51 -7.43 2.64 -13.67
C ASP A 51 -8.03 3.12 -12.34
N VAL A 52 -7.84 4.39 -12.00
CA VAL A 52 -8.37 5.00 -10.79
C VAL A 52 -9.67 5.73 -11.11
N LYS A 53 -10.78 5.26 -10.55
CA LYS A 53 -12.10 5.88 -10.77
C LYS A 53 -12.89 5.98 -9.48
N PRO A 54 -13.10 7.19 -8.94
CA PRO A 54 -14.06 7.38 -7.87
C PRO A 54 -15.42 6.75 -8.23
N ALA A 55 -15.97 5.93 -7.34
CA ALA A 55 -17.18 5.14 -7.61
C ALA A 55 -18.41 5.99 -8.02
N ASP A 56 -18.46 7.25 -7.58
CA ASP A 56 -19.48 8.24 -7.92
C ASP A 56 -19.42 8.74 -9.38
N ARG A 57 -18.37 8.38 -10.13
CA ARG A 57 -18.11 8.88 -11.50
C ARG A 57 -18.13 7.80 -12.58
N LEU A 58 -18.46 6.55 -12.23
CA LEU A 58 -18.56 5.43 -13.18
C LEU A 58 -19.81 5.57 -14.05
N ARG A 59 -19.64 5.98 -15.31
CA ARG A 59 -20.71 5.95 -16.33
C ARG A 59 -20.59 4.72 -17.21
N GLU A 60 -21.64 4.40 -17.96
CA GLU A 60 -21.66 3.23 -18.86
C GLU A 60 -20.51 3.23 -19.88
N LYS A 61 -20.15 4.42 -20.40
CA LYS A 61 -18.99 4.56 -21.29
C LYS A 61 -17.66 4.20 -20.62
N ASP A 62 -17.54 4.43 -19.32
CA ASP A 62 -16.32 4.13 -18.56
C ASP A 62 -16.21 2.61 -18.36
N ARG A 63 -17.34 1.91 -18.18
CA ARG A 63 -17.38 0.43 -18.12
C ARG A 63 -16.92 -0.23 -19.42
N LEU A 64 -17.40 0.25 -20.57
CA LEU A 64 -16.97 -0.27 -21.87
C LEU A 64 -15.48 -0.01 -22.10
N GLN A 65 -14.97 1.15 -21.69
CA GLN A 65 -13.55 1.47 -21.77
C GLN A 65 -12.71 0.55 -20.90
N HIS A 66 -13.09 0.33 -19.63
CA HIS A 66 -12.38 -0.57 -18.72
C HIS A 66 -12.38 -2.01 -19.22
N GLN A 67 -13.51 -2.48 -19.78
CA GLN A 67 -13.59 -3.82 -20.36
C GLN A 67 -12.58 -3.97 -21.51
N ARG A 68 -12.48 -2.98 -22.40
CA ARG A 68 -11.50 -3.01 -23.49
C ARG A 68 -10.06 -2.95 -22.98
N THR A 69 -9.78 -2.16 -21.94
CA THR A 69 -8.45 -2.15 -21.30
C THR A 69 -8.12 -3.53 -20.72
N ARG A 70 -9.07 -4.15 -20.02
CA ARG A 70 -8.94 -5.48 -19.43
C ARG A 70 -8.67 -6.56 -20.49
N ASP A 71 -9.34 -6.47 -21.64
CA ASP A 71 -9.14 -7.41 -22.73
C ASP A 71 -7.74 -7.27 -23.35
N VAL A 72 -7.27 -6.04 -23.59
CA VAL A 72 -5.88 -5.79 -24.03
C VAL A 72 -4.86 -6.31 -23.01
N CYS A 73 -5.09 -6.06 -21.72
CA CYS A 73 -4.19 -6.56 -20.67
C CYS A 73 -4.12 -8.08 -20.70
N ARG A 74 -5.26 -8.77 -20.86
CA ARG A 74 -5.32 -10.24 -20.94
C ARG A 74 -4.56 -10.79 -22.14
N GLU A 75 -4.66 -10.15 -23.30
CA GLU A 75 -3.90 -10.54 -24.51
C GLU A 75 -2.38 -10.40 -24.32
N LEU A 76 -1.95 -9.44 -23.49
CA LEU A 76 -0.55 -9.17 -23.17
C LEU A 76 -0.04 -9.93 -21.92
N ASP A 77 -0.87 -10.80 -21.34
CA ASP A 77 -0.60 -11.49 -20.07
C ASP A 77 -0.30 -10.51 -18.91
N TRP A 78 -1.03 -9.39 -18.88
CA TRP A 78 -0.98 -8.38 -17.84
C TRP A 78 -2.23 -8.44 -16.96
N GLU A 79 -2.04 -8.16 -15.67
CA GLU A 79 -3.13 -7.96 -14.74
C GLU A 79 -3.77 -6.57 -14.92
N TYR A 80 -5.05 -6.48 -14.57
CA TYR A 80 -5.82 -5.24 -14.62
C TYR A 80 -6.64 -5.05 -13.35
N GLU A 81 -6.49 -3.89 -12.71
CA GLU A 81 -7.21 -3.51 -11.50
C GLU A 81 -7.93 -2.16 -11.67
N GLU A 82 -9.18 -2.11 -11.23
CA GLU A 82 -9.94 -0.86 -11.14
C GLU A 82 -9.91 -0.39 -9.69
N PHE A 83 -9.13 0.66 -9.41
CA PHE A 83 -9.05 1.25 -8.08
C PHE A 83 -10.22 2.21 -7.88
N THR A 84 -11.30 1.70 -7.28
CA THR A 84 -12.57 2.44 -7.18
C THR A 84 -12.81 3.06 -5.81
N THR A 85 -12.58 2.30 -4.74
CA THR A 85 -12.79 2.72 -3.37
C THR A 85 -11.80 2.02 -2.44
N ILE A 86 -11.57 2.64 -1.30
CA ILE A 86 -10.88 2.05 -0.15
C ILE A 86 -11.69 2.39 1.09
N ASP A 87 -11.67 1.51 2.10
CA ASP A 87 -12.25 1.84 3.39
C ASP A 87 -11.62 3.13 3.96
N LYS A 88 -12.45 4.02 4.51
CA LYS A 88 -12.00 5.34 4.98
C LYS A 88 -10.99 5.22 6.14
N THR A 89 -11.14 4.20 6.98
CA THR A 89 -10.21 3.95 8.09
C THR A 89 -8.88 3.45 7.55
N ALA A 90 -8.91 2.49 6.62
CA ALA A 90 -7.73 2.00 5.94
C ALA A 90 -6.99 3.12 5.19
N GLU A 91 -7.70 3.97 4.46
CA GLU A 91 -7.10 5.13 3.79
C GLU A 91 -6.41 6.07 4.78
N ARG A 92 -7.08 6.39 5.90
CA ARG A 92 -6.51 7.27 6.93
C ARG A 92 -5.24 6.66 7.54
N ASN A 93 -5.28 5.37 7.85
CA ASN A 93 -4.14 4.66 8.43
C ASN A 93 -2.97 4.59 7.45
N LEU A 94 -3.22 4.24 6.19
CA LEU A 94 -2.19 4.26 5.16
C LEU A 94 -1.61 5.66 4.96
N ARG A 95 -2.44 6.72 5.03
CA ARG A 95 -1.95 8.10 4.94
C ARG A 95 -1.01 8.47 6.08
N LEU A 96 -1.29 8.00 7.29
CA LEU A 96 -0.37 8.14 8.42
C LEU A 96 0.92 7.37 8.16
N LEU A 97 0.83 6.07 7.88
CA LEU A 97 1.98 5.19 7.69
C LEU A 97 2.85 5.63 6.50
N CYS A 98 2.26 6.18 5.45
CA CYS A 98 2.96 6.73 4.30
C CYS A 98 3.91 7.87 4.69
N ALA A 99 3.64 8.62 5.77
CA ALA A 99 4.59 9.61 6.25
C ALA A 99 5.93 8.99 6.72
N TYR A 100 5.93 7.69 7.03
CA TYR A 100 7.06 6.96 7.60
C TYR A 100 7.78 6.02 6.62
N HIS A 101 7.42 6.00 5.33
CA HIS A 101 8.07 5.13 4.33
C HIS A 101 9.56 5.46 4.09
N HIS A 102 9.97 6.72 4.29
CA HIS A 102 11.32 7.18 3.96
C HIS A 102 12.39 6.49 4.82
N PRO A 103 13.56 6.09 4.27
CA PRO A 103 14.63 5.40 5.02
C PRO A 103 15.16 6.13 6.26
N ARG A 104 14.86 7.42 6.43
CA ARG A 104 15.21 8.20 7.62
C ARG A 104 14.48 7.73 8.89
N PHE A 105 13.37 7.03 8.72
CA PHE A 105 12.60 6.43 9.80
C PHE A 105 12.92 4.94 9.97
N ALA A 106 13.85 4.39 9.17
CA ALA A 106 14.28 3.02 9.33
C ALA A 106 14.92 2.84 10.71
N PRO A 107 14.51 1.83 11.49
CA PRO A 107 15.12 1.57 12.79
C PRO A 107 16.59 1.16 12.64
N SER A 108 17.40 1.49 13.65
CA SER A 108 18.69 0.83 13.86
C SER A 108 18.51 -0.68 14.06
N ALA A 109 19.59 -1.44 13.99
CA ALA A 109 19.55 -2.88 14.21
C ALA A 109 19.04 -3.23 15.62
N GLU A 110 19.41 -2.43 16.61
CA GLU A 110 19.03 -2.58 18.01
C GLU A 110 17.54 -2.27 18.21
N ALA A 111 17.05 -1.14 17.67
CA ALA A 111 15.64 -0.75 17.77
C ALA A 111 14.73 -1.80 17.08
N ARG A 112 15.14 -2.24 15.89
CA ARG A 112 14.44 -3.30 15.14
C ARG A 112 14.39 -4.60 15.94
N SER A 113 15.50 -4.98 16.56
CA SER A 113 15.58 -6.19 17.40
C SER A 113 14.67 -6.07 18.63
N ALA A 114 14.66 -4.92 19.31
CA ALA A 114 13.81 -4.69 20.48
C ALA A 114 12.32 -4.81 20.12
N ILE A 115 11.89 -4.17 19.02
CA ILE A 115 10.51 -4.26 18.50
C ILE A 115 10.16 -5.70 18.14
N THR A 116 11.01 -6.36 17.34
CA THR A 116 10.78 -7.73 16.85
C THR A 116 10.68 -8.73 18.00
N ILE A 117 11.50 -8.59 19.05
CA ILE A 117 11.45 -9.44 20.25
C ILE A 117 10.10 -9.27 20.97
N CYS A 118 9.60 -8.05 21.13
CA CYS A 118 8.32 -7.79 21.79
C CYS A 118 7.14 -8.41 21.03
N VAL A 119 7.14 -8.24 19.70
CA VAL A 119 6.10 -8.80 18.82
C VAL A 119 6.13 -10.34 18.84
N ASN A 120 7.31 -10.95 18.67
CA ASN A 120 7.45 -12.41 18.61
C ASN A 120 7.09 -13.10 19.93
N ARG A 121 7.39 -12.48 21.09
CA ARG A 121 7.03 -13.03 22.40
C ARG A 121 5.52 -13.13 22.63
N SER A 122 4.76 -12.25 22.00
CA SER A 122 3.31 -12.20 22.13
C SER A 122 2.59 -13.22 21.24
N GLY A 123 3.34 -13.84 20.32
CA GLY A 123 2.85 -14.91 19.44
C GLY A 123 1.64 -14.47 18.62
N ARG A 124 0.67 -15.38 18.47
CA ARG A 124 -0.54 -15.16 17.64
C ARG A 124 -1.46 -14.07 18.18
N ASN A 125 -1.35 -13.71 19.46
CA ASN A 125 -2.21 -12.71 20.06
C ASN A 125 -1.75 -11.28 19.75
N GLY A 126 -0.49 -11.12 19.31
CA GLY A 126 0.15 -9.82 19.11
C GLY A 126 0.31 -9.03 20.40
N VAL A 127 0.90 -7.84 20.28
CA VAL A 127 1.16 -6.92 21.40
C VAL A 127 0.44 -5.61 21.13
N GLN A 128 -0.11 -4.97 22.16
CA GLN A 128 -0.69 -3.63 21.98
C GLN A 128 0.41 -2.62 21.70
N PHE A 129 0.11 -1.62 20.88
CA PHE A 129 1.13 -0.67 20.43
C PHE A 129 1.77 0.10 21.59
N GLY A 130 1.00 0.55 22.58
CA GLY A 130 1.55 1.19 23.79
C GLY A 130 2.49 0.26 24.55
N GLU A 131 2.02 -0.97 24.83
CA GLU A 131 2.82 -2.00 25.50
C GLU A 131 4.10 -2.35 24.72
N LEU A 132 4.05 -2.35 23.39
CA LEU A 132 5.24 -2.55 22.55
C LEU A 132 6.27 -1.44 22.79
N ILE A 133 5.85 -0.18 22.77
CA ILE A 133 6.73 0.97 22.95
C ILE A 133 7.33 0.98 24.35
N ASP A 134 6.53 0.76 25.39
CA ASP A 134 6.99 0.68 26.78
C ASP A 134 8.05 -0.40 26.94
N ASN A 135 7.74 -1.64 26.49
CA ASN A 135 8.65 -2.77 26.60
C ASN A 135 9.91 -2.62 25.76
N ALA A 136 9.85 -1.94 24.61
CA ALA A 136 11.00 -1.72 23.75
C ALA A 136 11.91 -0.59 24.28
N SER A 137 11.33 0.46 24.89
CA SER A 137 12.09 1.55 25.49
C SER A 137 12.92 1.06 26.67
N ASP A 138 12.33 0.24 27.56
CA ASP A 138 13.02 -0.39 28.69
C ASP A 138 14.21 -1.27 28.28
N ARG A 139 14.24 -1.75 27.02
CA ARG A 139 15.26 -2.67 26.53
C ARG A 139 16.46 -1.99 25.89
N ALA A 140 16.30 -0.77 25.38
CA ALA A 140 17.16 -0.31 24.30
C ALA A 140 17.57 1.16 24.39
N GLU A 141 17.33 1.85 25.52
CA GLU A 141 17.70 3.26 25.75
C GLU A 141 17.25 4.21 24.61
N PHE A 142 16.19 3.83 23.88
CA PHE A 142 15.61 4.66 22.83
C PHE A 142 14.47 5.51 23.39
N ASP A 143 14.40 6.76 22.92
CA ASP A 143 13.23 7.59 23.18
C ASP A 143 11.98 7.01 22.47
N GLU A 144 10.81 7.25 23.07
CA GLU A 144 9.54 6.73 22.57
C GLU A 144 9.23 7.21 21.14
N ASN A 145 9.59 8.45 20.79
CA ASN A 145 9.30 8.99 19.45
C ASN A 145 10.09 8.23 18.37
N HIS A 146 11.34 7.88 18.65
CA HIS A 146 12.16 7.05 17.77
C HIS A 146 11.53 5.67 17.56
N LEU A 147 11.05 5.03 18.64
CA LEU A 147 10.39 3.73 18.57
C LEU A 147 9.05 3.78 17.84
N ILE A 148 8.25 4.83 18.02
CA ILE A 148 7.00 5.05 17.29
C ILE A 148 7.27 5.19 15.79
N CYS A 149 8.21 6.05 15.41
CA CYS A 149 8.60 6.24 14.02
C CYS A 149 9.11 4.93 13.38
N SER A 150 9.96 4.22 14.12
CA SER A 150 10.50 2.92 13.73
C SER A 150 9.42 1.87 13.54
N THR A 151 8.46 1.79 14.46
CA THR A 151 7.35 0.84 14.40
C THR A 151 6.47 1.15 13.19
N TYR A 152 6.12 2.40 12.95
CA TYR A 152 5.37 2.77 11.73
C TYR A 152 6.13 2.49 10.44
N HIS A 153 7.45 2.69 10.42
CA HIS A 153 8.29 2.31 9.27
C HIS A 153 8.30 0.80 9.05
N MET A 154 8.41 0.01 10.10
CA MET A 154 8.37 -1.45 10.02
C MET A 154 6.98 -1.95 9.57
N ILE A 155 5.88 -1.30 10.00
CA ILE A 155 4.53 -1.59 9.50
C ILE A 155 4.45 -1.26 8.00
N TRP A 156 4.95 -0.10 7.56
CA TRP A 156 4.95 0.28 6.13
C TRP A 156 5.68 -0.74 5.26
N ASN A 157 6.81 -1.25 5.75
CA ASN A 157 7.60 -2.24 5.05
C ASN A 157 7.11 -3.69 5.23
N ARG A 158 5.97 -3.89 5.91
CA ARG A 158 5.35 -5.20 6.17
C ARG A 158 6.26 -6.15 6.93
N GLU A 159 7.11 -5.61 7.79
CA GLU A 159 7.94 -6.41 8.70
C GLU A 159 7.16 -6.82 9.96
N ILE A 160 6.14 -6.05 10.28
CA ILE A 160 5.14 -6.27 11.33
C ILE A 160 3.79 -5.78 10.80
N HIS A 161 2.70 -6.28 11.37
CA HIS A 161 1.36 -6.16 10.78
C HIS A 161 0.35 -5.59 11.77
N VAL A 162 -0.66 -4.90 11.22
CA VAL A 162 -1.81 -4.33 11.95
C VAL A 162 -3.07 -4.48 11.10
N ASP A 163 -4.24 -4.52 11.76
CA ASP A 163 -5.52 -4.45 11.06
C ASP A 163 -5.80 -3.01 10.59
N LEU A 164 -5.55 -2.74 9.30
CA LEU A 164 -5.77 -1.43 8.70
C LEU A 164 -7.25 -1.01 8.66
N ALA A 165 -8.21 -1.94 8.83
CA ALA A 165 -9.63 -1.60 8.88
C ALA A 165 -10.04 -0.96 10.22
N ARG A 166 -9.15 -0.97 11.23
CA ARG A 166 -9.40 -0.36 12.54
C ARG A 166 -8.51 0.86 12.75
N PRO A 167 -8.97 1.90 13.48
CA PRO A 167 -8.13 3.04 13.82
C PRO A 167 -6.80 2.63 14.46
N LEU A 168 -5.70 3.22 13.98
CA LEU A 168 -4.42 3.13 14.69
C LEU A 168 -4.49 3.93 15.99
N THR A 169 -4.28 3.24 17.09
CA THR A 169 -4.35 3.75 18.47
C THR A 169 -3.31 3.04 19.33
N TRP A 170 -3.12 3.49 20.56
CA TRP A 170 -2.25 2.82 21.52
C TRP A 170 -2.68 1.38 21.85
N THR A 171 -3.95 1.04 21.66
CA THR A 171 -4.48 -0.32 21.87
C THR A 171 -4.46 -1.17 20.59
N THR A 172 -3.93 -0.65 19.48
CA THR A 172 -3.81 -1.42 18.24
C THR A 172 -2.90 -2.62 18.48
N VAL A 173 -3.36 -3.80 18.10
CA VAL A 173 -2.58 -5.03 18.18
C VAL A 173 -1.64 -5.11 16.98
N ILE A 174 -0.36 -5.30 17.28
CA ILE A 174 0.73 -5.49 16.32
C ILE A 174 1.15 -6.96 16.34
N THR A 175 1.25 -7.58 15.17
CA THR A 175 1.68 -8.97 15.01
C THR A 175 2.93 -9.07 14.14
N SER A 176 3.63 -10.20 14.22
CA SER A 176 4.73 -10.54 13.31
C SER A 176 4.21 -10.73 11.90
#